data_AF-A0A4Y8RDF6-F1
#
_entry.id   AF-A0A4Y8RDF6-F1
#
_cell.length_a   1.000
_cell.length_b   1.000
_cell.length_c   1.000
_cell.angle_alpha   90.00
_cell.angle_beta   90.00
_cell.angle_gamma   90.00
#
_symmetry.space_group_name_H-M   'P 1'
#
loop_
_entity.id
_entity.type
_entity.pdbx_description
1 polymer ?
#
loop_
_entity_poly.entity_id
_entity_poly.type
_entity_poly.pdbx_seq_one_letter_code
_entity_poly.pdbx_strand_id
1 'polypeptide(L)'
;MTSGNSPLYDSARKRVALSTAGFLTIGSGLDDVGESLGSGSLARIGSASGVVTAAHVLEALSRHERVGIVHFARPEGREQRAILTTNHCGDVAFRKLPWQQRGPDLAFVKLPPYVVGSLEAQGCVFIDLDSRKESILKNGYQPQGFWFVAGVVAERSGVAEKDDKKVTVSVEAAVEPGDVSDFPLDEGFDGYCFVPGQDPLYVPPSSYEGMSGGGLWIGHTTDGEGAAGECSSLSFVGVNFWQSDVGEQGRSIVCHGPNGIYKRLSDAVHAKFP
;
A
#
# COMPACT_ATOMS: atom_id res chain seq x y z
N MET A 1 8.15 -7.18 25.61
CA MET A 1 8.54 -5.78 25.34
C MET A 1 8.69 -5.65 23.84
N THR A 2 7.75 -4.99 23.17
CA THR A 2 7.99 -3.99 22.11
C THR A 2 6.67 -3.27 21.83
N SER A 3 6.19 -2.54 22.84
CA SER A 3 5.21 -1.46 22.64
C SER A 3 5.77 -0.45 21.67
N GLY A 4 5.02 -0.11 20.61
CA GLY A 4 4.88 1.21 19.97
C GLY A 4 6.08 2.03 19.47
N ASN A 5 7.25 1.93 20.10
CA ASN A 5 8.44 2.80 20.00
C ASN A 5 9.73 1.96 19.90
N SER A 6 9.69 0.83 19.18
CA SER A 6 10.95 0.17 18.82
C SER A 6 11.65 1.01 17.75
N PRO A 7 12.94 1.39 17.92
CA PRO A 7 13.70 2.10 16.89
C PRO A 7 13.62 1.42 15.51
N LEU A 8 13.51 0.09 15.52
CA LEU A 8 13.31 -0.72 14.31
C LEU A 8 12.01 -0.38 13.57
N TYR A 9 10.88 -0.40 14.27
CA TYR A 9 9.57 -0.13 13.67
C TYR A 9 9.43 1.34 13.30
N ASP A 10 9.98 2.26 14.09
CA ASP A 10 9.91 3.69 13.80
C ASP A 10 10.73 4.06 12.56
N SER A 11 11.92 3.48 12.39
CA SER A 11 12.71 3.66 11.17
C SER A 11 12.05 3.01 9.95
N ALA A 12 11.42 1.84 10.11
CA ALA A 12 10.64 1.21 9.04
C ALA A 12 9.42 2.05 8.62
N ARG A 13 8.65 2.55 9.59
CA ARG A 13 7.52 3.48 9.39
C ARG A 13 7.94 4.70 8.58
N LYS A 14 9.01 5.38 9.00
CA LYS A 14 9.54 6.56 8.30
C LYS A 14 9.92 6.26 6.86
N ARG A 15 10.54 5.11 6.60
CA ARG A 15 10.97 4.71 5.25
C ARG A 15 9.80 4.32 4.37
N VAL A 16 8.86 3.49 4.86
CA VAL A 16 7.73 3.02 4.06
C VAL A 16 6.75 4.15 3.75
N ALA A 17 6.59 5.10 4.67
CA ALA A 17 5.75 6.29 4.50
C ALA A 17 6.13 7.15 3.28
N LEU A 18 7.38 7.07 2.81
CA LEU A 18 7.84 7.77 1.61
C LEU A 18 7.19 7.24 0.33
N SER A 19 6.80 5.96 0.34
CA SER A 19 6.20 5.28 -0.81
C SER A 19 4.74 4.89 -0.61
N THR A 20 4.17 5.05 0.59
CA THR A 20 2.76 4.75 0.85
C THR A 20 1.86 5.88 0.33
N ALA A 21 0.82 5.50 -0.40
CA ALA A 21 -0.24 6.39 -0.85
C ALA A 21 -1.62 5.90 -0.34
N GLY A 22 -2.50 6.84 -0.07
CA GLY A 22 -3.92 6.60 0.20
C GLY A 22 -4.79 7.34 -0.82
N PHE A 23 -5.96 6.79 -1.12
CA PHE A 23 -6.94 7.42 -2.00
C PHE A 23 -8.20 7.79 -1.22
N LEU A 24 -8.75 8.97 -1.51
CA LEU A 24 -9.94 9.47 -0.83
C LEU A 24 -10.98 9.96 -1.84
N THR A 25 -12.26 9.90 -1.47
CA THR A 25 -13.32 10.57 -2.22
C THR A 25 -13.14 12.08 -2.18
N ILE A 26 -13.41 12.73 -3.33
CA ILE A 26 -13.60 14.17 -3.43
C ILE A 26 -14.95 14.39 -4.11
N GLY A 27 -15.97 14.60 -3.30
CA GLY A 27 -17.32 14.87 -3.76
C GLY A 27 -17.49 16.25 -4.36
N SER A 28 -18.59 16.41 -5.10
CA SER A 28 -19.08 17.71 -5.57
C SER A 28 -19.77 18.53 -4.48
N GLY A 29 -20.03 17.90 -3.32
CA GLY A 29 -20.69 18.49 -2.15
C GLY A 29 -19.91 18.22 -0.86
N LEU A 30 -20.34 18.84 0.23
CA LEU A 30 -19.64 18.83 1.52
C LEU A 30 -19.77 17.49 2.28
N ASP A 31 -20.68 16.61 1.85
CA ASP A 31 -21.03 15.36 2.54
C ASP A 31 -20.39 14.11 1.90
N ASP A 32 -19.62 14.26 0.82
CA ASP A 32 -19.04 13.15 0.04
C ASP A 32 -17.51 13.31 -0.08
N VAL A 33 -16.84 13.63 1.04
CA VAL A 33 -15.40 13.92 1.06
C VAL A 33 -14.73 13.12 2.17
N GLY A 34 -13.62 12.48 1.82
CA GLY A 34 -12.69 11.91 2.80
C GLY A 34 -12.93 10.43 3.12
N GLU A 35 -13.85 9.75 2.43
CA GLU A 35 -13.95 8.29 2.52
C GLU A 35 -12.73 7.64 1.85
N SER A 36 -12.13 6.66 2.51
CA SER A 36 -11.00 5.92 1.94
C SER A 36 -11.46 5.02 0.80
N LEU A 37 -10.84 5.18 -0.36
CA LEU A 37 -11.04 4.31 -1.53
C LEU A 37 -10.01 3.16 -1.58
N GLY A 38 -9.08 3.12 -0.63
CA GLY A 38 -7.98 2.17 -0.56
C GLY A 38 -6.62 2.83 -0.49
N SER A 39 -5.60 2.01 -0.62
CA SER A 39 -4.18 2.35 -0.49
C SER A 39 -3.38 1.94 -1.72
N GLY A 40 -2.11 2.29 -1.71
CA GLY A 40 -1.18 1.95 -2.77
C GLY A 40 0.28 2.15 -2.36
N SER A 41 1.18 1.60 -3.16
CA SER A 41 2.62 1.87 -3.08
C SER A 41 3.09 2.58 -4.35
N LEU A 42 3.77 3.73 -4.19
CA LEU A 42 4.37 4.49 -5.27
C LEU A 42 5.50 3.68 -5.90
N ALA A 43 5.41 3.45 -7.21
CA ALA A 43 6.34 2.60 -7.93
C ALA A 43 6.66 3.14 -9.33
N ARG A 44 7.84 2.76 -9.82
CA ARG A 44 8.31 3.01 -11.17
C ARG A 44 8.58 1.67 -11.86
N ILE A 45 8.04 1.52 -13.06
CA ILE A 45 8.25 0.39 -13.96
C ILE A 45 8.54 0.99 -15.34
N GLY A 46 9.75 0.81 -15.85
CA GLY A 46 10.25 1.47 -17.05
C GLY A 46 10.11 2.99 -16.95
N SER A 47 9.49 3.58 -17.96
CA SER A 47 9.19 5.02 -18.03
C SER A 47 7.96 5.42 -17.19
N ALA A 48 7.14 4.46 -16.75
CA ALA A 48 5.88 4.72 -16.07
C ALA A 48 6.09 4.85 -14.55
N SER A 49 5.70 6.00 -14.00
CA SER A 49 5.61 6.23 -12.55
C SER A 49 4.14 6.24 -12.14
N GLY A 50 3.80 5.53 -11.07
CA GLY A 50 2.42 5.30 -10.68
C GLY A 50 2.25 4.70 -9.30
N VAL A 51 1.08 4.12 -9.08
CA VAL A 51 0.71 3.46 -7.82
C VAL A 51 0.39 2.00 -8.10
N VAL A 52 1.10 1.07 -7.46
CA VAL A 52 0.70 -0.34 -7.40
C VAL A 52 -0.35 -0.47 -6.30
N THR A 53 -1.48 -1.09 -6.61
CA THR A 53 -2.65 -1.20 -5.73
C THR A 53 -3.47 -2.45 -6.06
N ALA A 54 -4.61 -2.67 -5.40
CA ALA A 54 -5.56 -3.70 -5.73
C ALA A 54 -6.42 -3.28 -6.93
N ALA A 55 -6.90 -4.23 -7.73
CA ALA A 55 -7.74 -3.95 -8.89
C ALA A 55 -9.13 -3.45 -8.50
N HIS A 56 -9.71 -3.89 -7.38
CA HIS A 56 -10.97 -3.33 -6.90
C HIS A 56 -10.82 -1.88 -6.39
N VAL A 57 -9.63 -1.51 -5.88
CA VAL A 57 -9.32 -0.11 -5.53
C VAL A 57 -9.35 0.72 -6.80
N LEU A 58 -8.68 0.30 -7.88
CA LEU A 58 -8.79 0.95 -9.19
C LEU A 58 -10.25 1.05 -9.67
N GLU A 59 -11.06 0.00 -9.51
CA GLU A 59 -12.49 0.07 -9.82
C GLU A 59 -13.18 1.17 -9.01
N ALA A 60 -12.93 1.26 -7.70
CA ALA A 60 -13.47 2.30 -6.83
C ALA A 60 -13.04 3.69 -7.32
N LEU A 61 -11.76 3.90 -7.65
CA LEU A 61 -11.27 5.17 -8.20
C LEU A 61 -12.00 5.56 -9.49
N SER A 62 -12.23 4.59 -10.40
CA SER A 62 -12.86 4.85 -11.70
C SER A 62 -14.30 5.35 -11.61
N ARG A 63 -14.96 5.20 -10.45
CA ARG A 63 -16.32 5.71 -10.21
C ARG A 63 -16.35 7.20 -9.90
N HIS A 64 -15.18 7.83 -9.71
CA HIS A 64 -15.06 9.24 -9.41
C HIS A 64 -14.21 9.93 -10.50
N GLU A 65 -14.63 11.12 -10.93
CA GLU A 65 -13.83 11.95 -11.85
C GLU A 65 -12.55 12.46 -11.17
N ARG A 66 -12.65 12.74 -9.86
CA ARG A 66 -11.59 13.31 -9.04
C ARG A 66 -11.48 12.54 -7.73
N VAL A 67 -10.27 12.19 -7.37
CA VAL A 67 -9.95 11.54 -6.09
C VAL A 67 -8.80 12.27 -5.41
N GLY A 68 -8.81 12.28 -4.09
CA GLY A 68 -7.69 12.75 -3.29
C GLY A 68 -6.60 11.71 -3.30
N ILE A 69 -5.34 12.16 -3.38
CA ILE A 69 -4.19 11.31 -3.08
C ILE A 69 -3.49 11.88 -1.85
N VAL A 70 -3.35 11.07 -0.81
CA VAL A 70 -2.60 11.41 0.40
C VAL A 70 -1.33 10.58 0.47
N HIS A 71 -0.28 11.18 1.00
CA HIS A 71 1.02 10.56 1.16
C HIS A 71 1.56 10.83 2.57
N PHE A 72 2.46 9.97 3.06
CA PHE A 72 2.88 9.98 4.46
C PHE A 72 4.33 10.45 4.65
N ALA A 73 4.97 10.92 3.57
CA ALA A 73 6.35 11.44 3.58
C ALA A 73 6.54 12.77 4.34
N ARG A 74 5.46 13.39 4.83
CA ARG A 74 5.47 14.72 5.47
C ARG A 74 5.34 14.64 6.99
N PRO A 75 5.87 15.63 7.73
CA PRO A 75 5.57 15.79 9.15
C PRO A 75 4.06 15.93 9.39
N GLU A 76 3.61 15.42 10.54
CA GLU A 76 2.22 15.49 10.98
C GLU A 76 1.67 16.93 10.96
N GLY A 77 0.37 17.06 10.68
CA GLY A 77 -0.35 18.34 10.71
C GLY A 77 -0.22 19.22 9.48
N ARG A 78 0.49 18.79 8.42
CA ARG A 78 0.52 19.53 7.15
C ARG A 78 -0.65 19.14 6.23
N GLU A 79 -1.44 20.13 5.84
CA GLU A 79 -2.50 19.95 4.84
C GLU A 79 -1.94 19.44 3.50
N GLN A 80 -2.66 18.49 2.92
CA GLN A 80 -2.41 17.96 1.58
C GLN A 80 -3.61 18.26 0.69
N ARG A 81 -3.33 18.59 -0.57
CA ARG A 81 -4.35 18.98 -1.57
C ARG A 81 -4.08 18.33 -2.93
N ALA A 82 -3.37 17.21 -2.95
CA ALA A 82 -3.07 16.52 -4.18
C ALA A 82 -4.36 15.85 -4.67
N ILE A 83 -4.76 16.21 -5.89
CA ILE A 83 -5.98 15.74 -6.53
C ILE A 83 -5.59 15.05 -7.82
N LEU A 84 -6.12 13.84 -8.00
CA LEU A 84 -5.96 13.05 -9.19
C LEU A 84 -7.25 13.13 -10.01
N THR A 85 -7.15 13.60 -11.25
CA THR A 85 -8.23 13.47 -12.23
C THR A 85 -8.07 12.10 -12.89
N THR A 86 -9.02 11.20 -12.63
CA THR A 86 -8.89 9.77 -12.96
C THR A 86 -8.82 9.52 -14.47
N ASN A 87 -9.52 10.33 -15.27
CA ASN A 87 -9.47 10.28 -16.74
C ASN A 87 -8.10 10.66 -17.35
N HIS A 88 -7.18 11.21 -16.56
CA HIS A 88 -5.81 11.50 -17.00
C HIS A 88 -4.82 10.38 -16.65
N CYS A 89 -5.28 9.34 -15.95
CA CYS A 89 -4.47 8.19 -15.60
C CYS A 89 -4.48 7.14 -16.70
N GLY A 90 -3.38 6.38 -16.80
CA GLY A 90 -3.39 5.07 -17.46
C GLY A 90 -3.45 3.97 -16.40
N ASP A 91 -3.86 2.77 -16.77
CA ASP A 91 -3.92 1.64 -15.84
C ASP A 91 -3.41 0.32 -16.42
N VAL A 92 -3.08 -0.64 -15.58
CA VAL A 92 -2.98 -2.07 -15.91
C VAL A 92 -3.64 -2.81 -14.76
N ALA A 93 -4.49 -3.80 -15.03
CA ALA A 93 -5.20 -4.52 -13.98
C ALA A 93 -5.35 -6.01 -14.30
N PHE A 94 -5.19 -6.83 -13.26
CA PHE A 94 -5.54 -8.24 -13.23
C PHE A 94 -6.65 -8.42 -12.21
N ARG A 95 -7.81 -8.89 -12.68
CA ARG A 95 -9.01 -9.02 -11.87
C ARG A 95 -9.79 -10.27 -12.21
N LYS A 96 -10.41 -10.87 -11.20
CA LYS A 96 -11.39 -11.95 -11.34
C LYS A 96 -12.64 -11.61 -10.53
N LEU A 97 -13.78 -11.63 -11.20
CA LEU A 97 -15.09 -11.37 -10.59
C LEU A 97 -15.85 -12.69 -10.36
N PRO A 98 -16.66 -12.79 -9.29
CA PRO A 98 -16.78 -11.82 -8.19
C PRO A 98 -15.48 -11.69 -7.40
N TRP A 99 -15.26 -10.53 -6.77
CA TRP A 99 -14.10 -10.31 -5.91
C TRP A 99 -14.01 -11.40 -4.84
N GLN A 100 -12.84 -12.04 -4.75
CA GLN A 100 -12.65 -13.21 -3.91
C GLN A 100 -11.22 -13.29 -3.37
N GLN A 101 -11.07 -14.00 -2.26
CA GLN A 101 -9.79 -14.20 -1.56
C GLN A 101 -8.67 -14.76 -2.44
N ARG A 102 -8.99 -15.56 -3.46
CA ARG A 102 -7.99 -16.22 -4.34
C ARG A 102 -7.50 -15.35 -5.51
N GLY A 103 -8.04 -14.13 -5.67
CA GLY A 103 -7.64 -13.19 -6.72
C GLY A 103 -7.80 -13.74 -8.15
N PRO A 104 -7.09 -13.17 -9.14
CA PRO A 104 -6.20 -12.01 -9.01
C PRO A 104 -6.95 -10.71 -8.72
N ASP A 105 -6.25 -9.79 -8.06
CA ASP A 105 -6.76 -8.47 -7.64
C ASP A 105 -5.58 -7.50 -7.48
N LEU A 106 -4.96 -7.16 -8.60
CA LEU A 106 -3.71 -6.39 -8.66
C LEU A 106 -3.79 -5.38 -9.81
N ALA A 107 -3.38 -4.14 -9.55
CA ALA A 107 -3.37 -3.09 -10.54
C ALA A 107 -2.18 -2.14 -10.40
N PHE A 108 -1.91 -1.43 -11.48
CA PHE A 108 -1.00 -0.29 -11.54
C PHE A 108 -1.77 0.90 -12.10
N VAL A 109 -1.75 2.03 -11.39
CA VAL A 109 -2.34 3.30 -11.82
C VAL A 109 -1.20 4.23 -12.20
N LYS A 110 -0.99 4.42 -13.51
CA LYS A 110 -0.01 5.37 -14.04
C LYS A 110 -0.46 6.79 -13.71
N LEU A 111 0.38 7.54 -13.01
CA LEU A 111 0.11 8.91 -12.63
C LEU A 111 0.56 9.88 -13.74
N PRO A 112 -0.15 11.00 -13.94
CA PRO A 112 0.31 12.08 -14.81
C PRO A 112 1.64 12.67 -14.34
N PRO A 113 2.54 13.13 -15.25
CA PRO A 113 3.85 13.67 -14.86
C PRO A 113 3.80 14.82 -13.85
N TYR A 114 2.78 15.68 -13.94
CA TYR A 114 2.62 16.80 -12.98
C TYR A 114 2.29 16.31 -11.56
N VAL A 115 1.56 15.20 -11.41
CA VAL A 115 1.28 14.58 -10.11
C VAL A 115 2.56 13.94 -9.57
N VAL A 116 3.30 13.22 -10.41
CA VAL A 116 4.58 12.60 -10.04
C VAL A 116 5.56 13.65 -9.53
N GLY A 117 5.79 14.73 -10.29
CA GLY A 117 6.69 15.80 -9.89
C GLY A 117 6.25 16.51 -8.60
N SER A 118 4.93 16.67 -8.39
CA SER A 118 4.39 17.19 -7.13
C SER A 118 4.72 16.25 -5.96
N LEU A 119 4.47 14.95 -6.09
CA LEU A 119 4.74 13.97 -5.01
C LEU A 119 6.24 13.90 -4.67
N GLU A 120 7.12 13.89 -5.68
CA GLU A 120 8.57 13.88 -5.48
C GLU A 120 9.05 15.18 -4.78
N ALA A 121 8.53 16.35 -5.18
CA ALA A 121 8.80 17.61 -4.50
C ALA A 121 8.31 17.64 -3.04
N GLN A 122 7.38 16.75 -2.69
CA GLN A 122 6.85 16.58 -1.34
C GLN A 122 7.59 15.51 -0.53
N GLY A 123 8.65 14.92 -1.08
CA GLY A 123 9.51 13.92 -0.41
C GLY A 123 9.11 12.48 -0.67
N CYS A 124 8.13 12.23 -1.56
CA CYS A 124 7.75 10.86 -1.91
C CYS A 124 8.82 10.17 -2.76
N VAL A 125 8.90 8.84 -2.63
CA VAL A 125 9.83 7.99 -3.37
C VAL A 125 9.05 6.95 -4.15
N PHE A 126 9.32 6.87 -5.46
CA PHE A 126 8.81 5.81 -6.32
C PHE A 126 9.79 4.63 -6.31
N ILE A 127 9.31 3.47 -5.85
CA ILE A 127 10.10 2.24 -5.80
C ILE A 127 10.39 1.76 -7.22
N ASP A 128 11.66 1.67 -7.61
CA ASP A 128 12.05 1.12 -8.90
C ASP A 128 11.92 -0.41 -8.88
N LEU A 129 10.86 -0.94 -9.52
CA LEU A 129 10.60 -2.37 -9.55
C LEU A 129 11.50 -3.12 -10.55
N ASP A 130 11.94 -2.47 -11.62
CA ASP A 130 12.79 -3.10 -12.63
C ASP A 130 14.20 -3.37 -12.08
N SER A 131 14.73 -2.42 -11.29
CA SER A 131 16.04 -2.56 -10.64
C SER A 131 16.16 -3.81 -9.75
N ARG A 132 15.04 -4.35 -9.29
CA ARG A 132 14.99 -5.51 -8.37
C ARG A 132 14.45 -6.79 -9.03
N LYS A 133 13.82 -6.67 -10.21
CA LYS A 133 13.09 -7.75 -10.89
C LYS A 133 13.92 -9.01 -11.06
N GLU A 134 15.10 -8.92 -11.67
CA GLU A 134 15.93 -10.10 -11.95
C GLU A 134 16.37 -10.79 -10.65
N SER A 135 16.84 -10.02 -9.66
CA SER A 135 17.29 -10.56 -8.39
C SER A 135 16.17 -11.30 -7.65
N ILE A 136 14.96 -10.71 -7.62
CA ILE A 136 13.81 -11.30 -6.91
C ILE A 136 13.31 -12.55 -7.63
N LEU A 137 13.15 -12.51 -8.96
CA LEU A 137 12.63 -13.65 -9.71
C LEU A 137 13.60 -14.84 -9.74
N LYS A 138 14.92 -14.57 -9.69
CA LYS A 138 15.95 -15.62 -9.71
C LYS A 138 16.24 -16.19 -8.32
N ASN A 139 16.38 -15.32 -7.32
CA ASN A 139 16.87 -15.71 -5.99
C ASN A 139 15.76 -15.80 -4.94
N GLY A 140 14.54 -15.37 -5.27
CA GLY A 140 13.47 -15.16 -4.30
C GLY A 140 13.77 -14.00 -3.35
N TYR A 141 12.92 -13.86 -2.33
CA TYR A 141 13.21 -13.00 -1.19
C TYR A 141 14.02 -13.76 -0.14
N GLN A 142 15.00 -13.07 0.44
CA GLN A 142 15.63 -13.55 1.67
C GLN A 142 14.59 -13.40 2.79
N PRO A 143 14.17 -14.49 3.47
CA PRO A 143 13.19 -14.41 4.55
C PRO A 143 13.77 -13.80 5.83
N GLN A 144 15.06 -13.47 5.82
CA GLN A 144 15.74 -12.80 6.92
C GLN A 144 15.22 -11.36 7.01
N GLY A 145 14.52 -11.04 8.09
CA GLY A 145 13.89 -9.75 8.31
C GLY A 145 12.57 -9.90 9.07
N PHE A 146 11.89 -8.80 9.29
CA PHE A 146 10.54 -8.80 9.85
C PHE A 146 9.53 -8.38 8.79
N TRP A 147 8.41 -9.08 8.75
CA TRP A 147 7.34 -8.83 7.80
C TRP A 147 6.36 -7.82 8.36
N PHE A 148 5.83 -6.96 7.49
CA PHE A 148 4.77 -6.04 7.85
C PHE A 148 3.94 -5.63 6.63
N VAL A 149 2.68 -5.26 6.88
CA VAL A 149 1.85 -4.57 5.89
C VAL A 149 1.77 -3.08 6.19
N ALA A 150 1.60 -2.26 5.15
CA ALA A 150 1.46 -0.82 5.30
C ALA A 150 0.36 -0.26 4.38
N GLY A 151 -0.47 0.62 4.92
CA GLY A 151 -1.55 1.28 4.19
C GLY A 151 -2.46 2.10 5.11
N VAL A 152 -3.40 2.83 4.52
CA VAL A 152 -4.44 3.58 5.23
C VAL A 152 -5.32 2.63 6.03
N VAL A 153 -5.71 3.01 7.24
CA VAL A 153 -6.71 2.28 8.03
C VAL A 153 -7.93 3.18 8.15
N ALA A 154 -9.00 2.82 7.44
CA ALA A 154 -10.19 3.66 7.30
C ALA A 154 -10.83 3.96 8.67
N GLU A 155 -10.97 2.94 9.52
CA GLU A 155 -11.58 3.11 10.86
C GLU A 155 -10.76 3.98 11.83
N ARG A 156 -9.49 4.24 11.53
CA ARG A 156 -8.63 5.13 12.32
C ARG A 156 -8.48 6.52 11.70
N SER A 157 -8.99 6.70 10.49
CA SER A 157 -9.05 8.02 9.86
C SER A 157 -10.16 8.84 10.53
N GLY A 158 -9.91 10.14 10.68
CA GLY A 158 -10.83 11.06 11.33
C GLY A 158 -12.09 11.27 10.51
N VAL A 159 -13.14 11.75 11.17
CA VAL A 159 -14.34 12.23 10.48
C VAL A 159 -14.00 13.54 9.76
N ALA A 160 -14.62 13.79 8.61
CA ALA A 160 -14.49 15.05 7.90
C ALA A 160 -14.96 16.22 8.79
N GLU A 161 -14.06 17.14 9.09
CA GLU A 161 -14.34 18.38 9.78
C GLU A 161 -14.55 19.50 8.76
N LYS A 162 -15.55 20.34 9.03
CA LYS A 162 -15.96 21.40 8.12
C LYS A 162 -15.84 22.76 8.78
N ASP A 163 -15.23 23.70 8.06
CA ASP A 163 -15.36 25.12 8.30
C ASP A 163 -15.99 25.82 7.08
N ASP A 164 -16.17 27.14 7.15
CA ASP A 164 -16.80 27.93 6.07
C ASP A 164 -16.01 27.92 4.74
N LYS A 165 -14.78 27.43 4.71
CA LYS A 165 -13.83 27.54 3.59
C LYS A 165 -13.23 26.21 3.14
N LYS A 166 -13.20 25.19 4.00
CA LYS A 166 -12.57 23.90 3.71
C LYS A 166 -13.23 22.75 4.46
N VAL A 167 -13.05 21.56 3.87
CA VAL A 167 -13.26 20.27 4.52
C VAL A 167 -11.89 19.68 4.79
N THR A 168 -11.65 19.24 6.03
CA THR A 168 -10.40 18.61 6.46
C THR A 168 -10.72 17.20 6.95
N VAL A 169 -9.95 16.22 6.50
CA VAL A 169 -10.03 14.84 7.00
C VAL A 169 -8.65 14.44 7.50
N SER A 170 -8.59 13.87 8.71
CA SER A 170 -7.36 13.24 9.20
C SER A 170 -7.28 11.84 8.63
N VAL A 171 -6.14 11.44 8.10
CA VAL A 171 -5.96 10.09 7.54
C VAL A 171 -4.83 9.41 8.28
N GLU A 172 -5.09 8.22 8.80
CA GLU A 172 -4.08 7.40 9.44
C GLU A 172 -3.66 6.26 8.50
N ALA A 173 -2.35 6.05 8.38
CA ALA A 173 -1.79 4.83 7.82
C ALA A 173 -1.07 4.04 8.93
N ALA A 174 -1.27 2.73 8.91
CA ALA A 174 -0.64 1.82 9.86
C ALA A 174 0.51 1.06 9.20
N VAL A 175 1.46 0.66 10.04
CA VAL A 175 2.49 -0.35 9.74
C VAL A 175 2.30 -1.46 10.75
N GLU A 176 1.86 -2.61 10.26
CA GLU A 176 1.43 -3.73 11.07
C GLU A 176 2.43 -4.87 10.90
N PRO A 177 3.27 -5.16 11.90
CA PRO A 177 4.16 -6.31 11.86
C PRO A 177 3.37 -7.61 12.03
N GLY A 178 3.87 -8.71 11.49
CA GLY A 178 3.19 -10.00 11.59
C GLY A 178 3.94 -11.12 10.89
N ASP A 179 3.27 -12.26 10.79
CA ASP A 179 3.81 -13.47 10.18
C ASP A 179 3.22 -13.69 8.79
N VAL A 180 4.01 -14.32 7.92
CA VAL A 180 3.62 -14.64 6.55
C VAL A 180 3.72 -16.13 6.30
N SER A 181 2.71 -16.66 5.60
CA SER A 181 2.71 -18.01 5.04
C SER A 181 2.33 -17.96 3.55
N ASP A 182 2.77 -18.96 2.79
CA ASP A 182 2.39 -19.09 1.39
C ASP A 182 0.87 -19.25 1.25
N PHE A 183 0.28 -18.57 0.28
CA PHE A 183 -1.14 -18.66 -0.02
C PHE A 183 -1.37 -18.86 -1.52
N PRO A 184 -2.08 -19.92 -1.93
CA PRO A 184 -2.31 -20.20 -3.34
C PRO A 184 -3.31 -19.21 -3.93
N LEU A 185 -2.89 -18.48 -4.97
CA LEU A 185 -3.77 -17.68 -5.82
C LEU A 185 -4.09 -18.41 -7.12
N ASP A 186 -5.16 -17.96 -7.78
CA ASP A 186 -5.56 -18.49 -9.08
C ASP A 186 -4.68 -17.95 -10.22
N GLU A 187 -4.82 -18.53 -11.42
CA GLU A 187 -4.23 -18.04 -12.68
C GLU A 187 -2.69 -17.93 -12.69
N GLY A 188 -2.03 -18.67 -11.79
CA GLY A 188 -0.58 -18.70 -11.66
C GLY A 188 0.01 -17.41 -11.11
N PHE A 189 -0.76 -16.69 -10.29
CA PHE A 189 -0.23 -15.72 -9.33
C PHE A 189 0.25 -16.44 -8.08
N ASP A 190 1.26 -15.87 -7.44
CA ASP A 190 1.66 -16.24 -6.09
C ASP A 190 1.05 -15.28 -5.09
N GLY A 191 0.82 -15.76 -3.87
CA GLY A 191 0.27 -14.95 -2.81
C GLY A 191 0.78 -15.37 -1.44
N TYR A 192 0.47 -14.50 -0.49
CA TYR A 192 0.81 -14.67 0.90
C TYR A 192 -0.42 -14.47 1.76
N CYS A 193 -0.52 -15.24 2.84
CA CYS A 193 -1.42 -14.99 3.93
C CYS A 193 -0.62 -14.37 5.07
N PHE A 194 -0.91 -13.10 5.35
CA PHE A 194 -0.32 -12.32 6.42
C PHE A 194 -1.23 -12.34 7.66
N VAL A 195 -0.67 -12.66 8.81
CA VAL A 195 -1.36 -12.64 10.10
C VAL A 195 -0.71 -11.55 10.95
N PRO A 196 -1.42 -10.43 11.24
CA PRO A 196 -0.92 -9.38 12.12
C PRO A 196 -0.51 -9.94 13.49
N GLY A 197 0.64 -9.49 13.98
CA GLY A 197 1.17 -9.89 15.28
C GLY A 197 0.24 -9.49 16.42
N GLN A 198 0.18 -10.32 17.44
CA GLN A 198 -0.58 -10.04 18.66
C GLN A 198 0.35 -9.40 19.69
N ASP A 199 0.23 -8.10 19.91
CA ASP A 199 0.94 -7.40 21.00
C ASP A 199 -0.07 -7.04 22.11
N PRO A 200 0.10 -7.56 23.35
CA PRO A 200 -0.78 -7.22 24.47
C PRO A 200 -0.89 -5.73 24.79
N LEU A 201 0.05 -4.90 24.32
CA LEU A 201 0.08 -3.45 24.52
C LEU A 201 -0.48 -2.66 23.34
N TYR A 202 -0.94 -3.33 22.29
CA TYR A 202 -1.48 -2.73 21.09
C TYR A 202 -2.88 -3.28 20.80
N VAL A 203 -3.81 -2.38 20.51
CA VAL A 203 -5.15 -2.77 20.06
C VAL A 203 -5.14 -2.71 18.53
N PRO A 204 -5.11 -3.86 17.82
CA PRO A 204 -5.18 -3.86 16.36
C PRO A 204 -6.52 -3.28 15.90
N PRO A 205 -6.58 -2.75 14.67
CA PRO A 205 -7.84 -2.26 14.14
C PRO A 205 -8.87 -3.41 14.02
N SER A 206 -10.15 -3.07 14.23
CA SER A 206 -11.24 -4.04 14.12
C SER A 206 -11.52 -4.45 12.67
N SER A 207 -11.10 -3.61 11.73
CA SER A 207 -11.13 -3.79 10.29
C SER A 207 -9.88 -3.17 9.64
N TYR A 208 -9.29 -3.87 8.68
CA TYR A 208 -8.21 -3.35 7.82
C TYR A 208 -8.77 -2.73 6.52
N GLU A 209 -10.05 -2.37 6.49
CA GLU A 209 -10.60 -1.58 5.40
C GLU A 209 -9.80 -0.28 5.18
N GLY A 210 -9.70 0.14 3.93
CA GLY A 210 -8.79 1.19 3.49
C GLY A 210 -7.35 0.71 3.25
N MET A 211 -6.90 -0.37 3.88
CA MET A 211 -5.50 -0.84 3.72
C MET A 211 -5.29 -1.50 2.37
N SER A 212 -6.36 -2.07 1.79
CA SER A 212 -6.35 -2.74 0.48
C SER A 212 -5.60 -1.95 -0.59
N GLY A 213 -4.74 -2.62 -1.33
CA GLY A 213 -3.79 -2.04 -2.27
C GLY A 213 -2.48 -1.56 -1.63
N GLY A 214 -2.41 -1.52 -0.31
CA GLY A 214 -1.20 -1.23 0.45
C GLY A 214 -0.13 -2.30 0.25
N GLY A 215 1.08 -1.99 0.68
CA GLY A 215 2.23 -2.87 0.46
C GLY A 215 2.42 -3.93 1.55
N LEU A 216 2.87 -5.10 1.15
CA LEU A 216 3.53 -6.09 2.01
C LEU A 216 5.04 -5.91 1.89
N TRP A 217 5.73 -5.86 3.02
CA TRP A 217 7.14 -5.48 3.10
C TRP A 217 7.94 -6.43 3.98
N ILE A 218 9.23 -6.54 3.69
CA ILE A 218 10.24 -7.06 4.61
C ILE A 218 11.17 -5.92 5.01
N GLY A 219 11.31 -5.69 6.32
CA GLY A 219 12.31 -4.81 6.90
C GLY A 219 13.57 -5.57 7.31
N HIS A 220 14.72 -5.06 6.91
CA HIS A 220 16.03 -5.66 7.19
C HIS A 220 16.76 -4.86 8.28
N THR A 221 17.38 -5.53 9.24
CA THR A 221 18.23 -4.91 10.28
C THR A 221 19.70 -4.90 9.84
N THR A 222 20.51 -3.98 10.36
CA THR A 222 21.96 -3.95 10.10
C THR A 222 22.71 -5.14 10.69
N ASP A 223 22.15 -5.77 11.74
CA ASP A 223 22.91 -6.65 12.62
C ASP A 223 22.58 -8.14 12.46
N GLY A 224 21.86 -8.54 11.41
CA GLY A 224 21.61 -9.96 11.05
C GLY A 224 20.78 -10.80 12.05
N GLU A 225 20.75 -10.43 13.32
CA GLU A 225 20.10 -11.12 14.43
C GLU A 225 19.32 -10.09 15.27
N GLY A 226 18.04 -9.89 14.94
CA GLY A 226 16.92 -9.52 15.85
C GLY A 226 17.06 -8.46 16.96
N ALA A 227 18.19 -7.78 17.14
CA ALA A 227 18.42 -6.79 18.18
C ALA A 227 17.78 -5.45 17.79
N ALA A 228 17.62 -4.57 18.79
CA ALA A 228 16.98 -3.26 18.77
C ALA A 228 17.65 -2.19 17.85
N GLY A 229 18.19 -2.60 16.71
CA GLY A 229 18.79 -1.75 15.70
C GLY A 229 17.76 -1.10 14.78
N GLU A 230 18.23 -0.21 13.92
CA GLU A 230 17.40 0.48 12.94
C GLU A 230 17.13 -0.40 11.71
N CYS A 231 15.98 -0.16 11.08
CA CYS A 231 15.69 -0.70 9.76
C CYS A 231 16.67 -0.09 8.74
N SER A 232 17.56 -0.93 8.23
CA SER A 232 18.61 -0.54 7.27
C SER A 232 18.05 -0.39 5.86
N SER A 233 17.13 -1.28 5.48
CA SER A 233 16.53 -1.33 4.15
C SER A 233 15.15 -1.99 4.15
N LEU A 234 14.37 -1.68 3.12
CA LEU A 234 13.03 -2.22 2.89
C LEU A 234 12.94 -2.94 1.54
N SER A 235 12.26 -4.08 1.56
CA SER A 235 11.90 -4.85 0.37
C SER A 235 10.39 -4.83 0.18
N PHE A 236 9.92 -4.30 -0.95
CA PHE A 236 8.51 -4.30 -1.33
C PHE A 236 8.14 -5.66 -1.93
N VAL A 237 7.44 -6.49 -1.18
CA VAL A 237 7.22 -7.90 -1.56
C VAL A 237 5.92 -8.11 -2.30
N GLY A 238 4.87 -7.43 -1.85
CA GLY A 238 3.50 -7.80 -2.17
C GLY A 238 2.51 -6.65 -2.06
N VAL A 239 1.26 -6.93 -2.42
CA VAL A 239 0.14 -5.98 -2.33
C VAL A 239 -1.02 -6.65 -1.62
N ASN A 240 -1.49 -6.10 -0.51
CA ASN A 240 -2.66 -6.62 0.19
C ASN A 240 -3.95 -6.32 -0.60
N PHE A 241 -4.94 -7.21 -0.57
CA PHE A 241 -6.20 -7.00 -1.32
C PHE A 241 -7.44 -7.65 -0.69
N TRP A 242 -7.28 -8.53 0.29
CA TRP A 242 -8.41 -9.19 0.93
C TRP A 242 -8.16 -9.34 2.43
N GLN A 243 -9.19 -9.18 3.26
CA GLN A 243 -9.15 -9.52 4.68
C GLN A 243 -10.13 -10.64 4.99
N SER A 244 -9.77 -11.57 5.88
CA SER A 244 -10.69 -12.59 6.36
C SER A 244 -11.70 -12.03 7.36
N ASP A 245 -12.75 -12.81 7.61
CA ASP A 245 -13.52 -12.67 8.83
C ASP A 245 -12.63 -12.87 10.07
N VAL A 246 -13.11 -12.42 11.23
CA VAL A 246 -12.41 -12.59 12.51
C VAL A 246 -12.43 -14.08 12.88
N GLY A 247 -11.25 -14.70 12.96
CA GLY A 247 -11.07 -16.06 13.47
C GLY A 247 -10.40 -16.09 14.84
N GLU A 248 -10.00 -17.29 15.30
CA GLU A 248 -9.33 -17.49 16.59
C GLU A 248 -7.99 -16.74 16.72
N GLN A 249 -7.28 -16.57 15.60
CA GLN A 249 -6.00 -15.85 15.52
C GLN A 249 -6.17 -14.38 15.11
N GLY A 250 -7.41 -13.87 15.13
CA GLY A 250 -7.76 -12.56 14.58
C GLY A 250 -8.07 -12.62 13.08
N ARG A 251 -7.89 -11.48 12.39
CA ARG A 251 -8.07 -11.39 10.93
C ARG A 251 -6.74 -11.67 10.23
N SER A 252 -6.79 -12.38 9.12
CA SER A 252 -5.68 -12.50 8.18
C SER A 252 -5.89 -11.60 6.97
N ILE A 253 -4.80 -11.25 6.32
CA ILE A 253 -4.76 -10.41 5.12
C ILE A 253 -4.11 -11.21 4.00
N VAL A 254 -4.79 -11.32 2.86
CA VAL A 254 -4.20 -11.95 1.66
C VAL A 254 -3.54 -10.88 0.80
N CYS A 255 -2.33 -11.21 0.35
CA CYS A 255 -1.48 -10.37 -0.46
C CYS A 255 -1.09 -11.08 -1.75
N HIS A 256 -0.93 -10.31 -2.83
CA HIS A 256 -0.15 -10.74 -4.01
C HIS A 256 1.32 -10.87 -3.64
N GLY A 257 1.97 -11.85 -4.26
CA GLY A 257 3.40 -12.11 -4.11
C GLY A 257 4.26 -11.54 -5.25
N PRO A 258 5.54 -11.91 -5.25
CA PRO A 258 6.54 -11.31 -6.13
C PRO A 258 6.35 -11.64 -7.61
N ASN A 259 5.87 -12.84 -7.97
CA ASN A 259 5.58 -13.17 -9.36
C ASN A 259 4.42 -12.33 -9.91
N GLY A 260 3.40 -12.04 -9.08
CA GLY A 260 2.34 -11.10 -9.44
C GLY A 260 2.90 -9.72 -9.82
N ILE A 261 3.79 -9.18 -9.00
CA ILE A 261 4.31 -7.81 -9.14
C ILE A 261 5.46 -7.72 -10.15
N TYR A 262 6.56 -8.42 -9.89
CA TYR A 262 7.82 -8.28 -10.62
C TYR A 262 7.83 -8.98 -11.97
N LYS A 263 6.94 -9.95 -12.19
CA LYS A 263 6.79 -10.61 -13.48
C LYS A 263 5.54 -10.08 -14.19
N ARG A 264 4.34 -10.46 -13.73
CA ARG A 264 3.10 -10.21 -14.49
C ARG A 264 2.78 -8.73 -14.63
N LEU A 265 2.76 -7.98 -13.53
CA LEU A 265 2.46 -6.54 -13.56
C LEU A 265 3.53 -5.74 -14.27
N SER A 266 4.81 -5.99 -13.96
CA SER A 266 5.94 -5.34 -14.66
C SER A 266 5.87 -5.57 -16.18
N ASP A 267 5.71 -6.82 -16.64
CA ASP A 267 5.64 -7.13 -18.07
C ASP A 267 4.46 -6.44 -18.76
N ALA A 268 3.29 -6.44 -18.14
CA ALA A 268 2.10 -5.80 -18.69
C ALA A 268 2.22 -4.27 -18.74
N VAL A 269 2.88 -3.66 -17.75
CA VAL A 269 3.15 -2.22 -17.73
C VAL A 269 4.14 -1.83 -18.83
N HIS A 270 5.25 -2.57 -18.99
CA HIS A 270 6.18 -2.36 -20.11
C HIS A 270 5.49 -2.50 -21.48
N ALA A 271 4.59 -3.47 -21.62
CA ALA A 271 3.85 -3.68 -22.87
C ALA A 271 2.87 -2.53 -23.18
N LYS A 272 2.23 -1.94 -22.16
CA LYS A 272 1.23 -0.87 -22.33
C LYS A 272 1.85 0.53 -22.37
N PHE A 273 2.94 0.76 -21.64
CA PHE A 273 3.61 2.05 -21.48
C PHE A 273 5.11 1.93 -21.78
N PRO A 274 5.50 1.80 -23.06
CA PRO A 274 6.90 1.71 -23.47
C PRO A 274 7.72 2.97 -23.17
#